data_AF-A0A7D5N435-F1
#
_entry.id   AF-A0A7D5N435-F1
#
_cell.length_a   1.000
_cell.length_b   1.000
_cell.length_c   1.000
_cell.angle_alpha   90.00
_cell.angle_beta   90.00
_cell.angle_gamma   90.00
#
_symmetry.space_group_name_H-M   'P 1'
#
loop_
_entity.id
_entity.type
_entity.pdbx_description
1 polymer ?
#
loop_
_entity_poly.entity_id
_entity_poly.type
_entity_poly.pdbx_seq_one_letter_code
_entity_poly.pdbx_strand_id
1 'polypeptide(L)'
;MEVKLFSQGFYLGASQMAPVLNNQGFPNPTTESDSETLELHQTTPPYALAFSVNKIWQTNGTILWKLPPASYNSGYYLVVRHRNMLETWSQNPITLTGFIQYNFSNAASNAFGSNQLEMEPGIYALYSGDVNQDGVVDGLDFNDWETDNNNFAAGFFSSDFNGDGIVDGLDFLIWEPNNNNFIGTVTP
;
A
#
# COMPACT_ATOMS: atom_id res chain seq x y z
N MET A 1 -11.01 -13.57 -2.54
CA MET A 1 -11.13 -12.11 -2.53
C MET A 1 -10.16 -11.55 -3.54
N GLU A 2 -10.61 -10.55 -4.29
CA GLU A 2 -9.75 -9.71 -5.11
C GLU A 2 -9.74 -8.32 -4.47
N VAL A 3 -8.55 -7.80 -4.21
CA VAL A 3 -8.35 -6.43 -3.72
C VAL A 3 -7.70 -5.66 -4.85
N LYS A 4 -8.18 -4.45 -5.15
CA LYS A 4 -7.56 -3.54 -6.09
C LYS A 4 -7.13 -2.25 -5.40
N LEU A 5 -5.86 -1.91 -5.50
CA LEU A 5 -5.27 -0.69 -4.95
C LEU A 5 -4.05 -0.27 -5.78
N PHE A 6 -3.63 0.99 -5.64
CA PHE A 6 -2.43 1.55 -6.24
C PHE A 6 -1.55 2.21 -5.17
N SER A 7 -0.23 2.16 -5.34
CA SER A 7 0.73 2.96 -4.56
C SER A 7 0.87 4.31 -5.23
N GLN A 8 0.87 5.40 -4.45
CA GLN A 8 1.18 6.73 -4.96
C GLN A 8 2.53 6.75 -5.68
N GLY A 9 3.56 6.14 -5.07
CA GLY A 9 4.91 6.14 -5.61
C GLY A 9 5.07 5.27 -6.85
N PHE A 10 4.39 4.12 -6.92
CA PHE A 10 4.57 3.17 -8.03
C PHE A 10 3.64 3.43 -9.22
N TYR A 11 2.66 4.34 -9.10
CA TYR A 11 1.64 4.55 -10.13
C TYR A 11 2.20 5.25 -11.37
N LEU A 12 1.98 4.66 -12.55
CA LEU A 12 2.48 5.14 -13.84
C LEU A 12 1.41 5.79 -14.73
N GLY A 13 0.17 5.88 -14.24
CA GLY A 13 -0.98 6.30 -15.03
C GLY A 13 -1.73 5.14 -15.68
N ALA A 14 -2.90 5.44 -16.25
CA ALA A 14 -3.74 4.47 -16.97
C ALA A 14 -4.06 3.18 -16.17
N SER A 15 -4.21 3.32 -14.84
CA SER A 15 -4.43 2.18 -13.93
C SER A 15 -3.32 1.11 -13.96
N GLN A 16 -2.07 1.53 -14.15
CA GLN A 16 -0.86 0.69 -14.11
C GLN A 16 0.15 1.21 -13.09
N MET A 17 1.01 0.32 -12.60
CA MET A 17 2.15 0.60 -11.74
C MET A 17 3.45 0.02 -12.30
N ALA A 18 4.56 0.47 -11.74
CA ALA A 18 5.89 -0.03 -12.07
C ALA A 18 6.06 -1.52 -11.69
N PRO A 19 6.82 -2.29 -12.48
CA PRO A 19 7.21 -3.66 -12.12
C PRO A 19 8.35 -3.66 -11.10
N VAL A 20 8.10 -3.14 -9.90
CA VAL A 20 9.13 -2.78 -8.90
C VAL A 20 10.08 -3.94 -8.56
N LEU A 21 9.59 -5.16 -8.38
CA LEU A 21 10.45 -6.34 -8.14
C LEU A 21 11.46 -6.55 -9.27
N ASN A 22 11.06 -6.34 -10.53
CA ASN A 22 11.95 -6.47 -11.67
C ASN A 22 12.98 -5.34 -11.70
N ASN A 23 12.55 -4.10 -11.46
CA ASN A 23 13.41 -2.92 -11.36
C ASN A 23 14.47 -3.08 -10.26
N GLN A 24 14.08 -3.70 -9.14
CA GLN A 24 14.94 -4.00 -7.99
C GLN A 24 15.80 -5.27 -8.15
N GLY A 25 15.85 -5.83 -9.37
CA GLY A 25 16.77 -6.90 -9.74
C GLY A 25 16.30 -8.32 -9.41
N PHE A 26 15.06 -8.52 -8.99
CA PHE A 26 14.51 -9.87 -8.84
C PHE A 26 14.08 -10.45 -10.19
N PRO A 27 14.19 -11.78 -10.38
CA PRO A 27 13.77 -12.45 -11.61
C PRO A 27 12.24 -12.65 -11.67
N ASN A 28 11.47 -11.63 -11.29
CA ASN A 28 10.02 -11.64 -11.31
C ASN A 28 9.46 -11.22 -12.67
N PRO A 29 8.28 -11.71 -13.07
CA PRO A 29 7.55 -11.19 -14.23
C PRO A 29 7.33 -9.68 -14.13
N THR A 30 7.38 -8.99 -15.28
CA THR A 30 7.07 -7.55 -15.37
C THR A 30 5.60 -7.22 -15.14
N THR A 31 4.77 -8.21 -14.83
CA THR A 31 3.38 -8.01 -14.40
C THR A 31 3.28 -7.85 -12.88
N GLU A 32 4.33 -8.14 -12.13
CA GLU A 32 4.37 -8.06 -10.67
C GLU A 32 5.02 -6.74 -10.25
N SER A 33 4.31 -5.98 -9.42
CA SER A 33 4.80 -4.74 -8.82
C SER A 33 5.65 -5.09 -7.60
N ASP A 34 5.03 -5.57 -6.52
CA ASP A 34 5.69 -5.89 -5.25
C ASP A 34 4.89 -6.97 -4.50
N SER A 35 5.15 -7.14 -3.21
CA SER A 35 4.31 -7.88 -2.27
C SER A 35 3.61 -6.96 -1.29
N GLU A 36 2.37 -7.29 -0.96
CA GLU A 36 1.51 -6.54 -0.04
C GLU A 36 1.06 -7.46 1.10
N THR A 37 0.98 -6.93 2.31
CA THR A 37 0.34 -7.61 3.44
C THR A 37 -1.12 -7.20 3.53
N LEU A 38 -2.01 -8.19 3.41
CA LEU A 38 -3.44 -8.01 3.58
C LEU A 38 -3.87 -8.59 4.92
N GLU A 39 -4.63 -7.81 5.67
CA GLU A 39 -5.09 -8.17 7.01
C GLU A 39 -6.60 -8.03 7.15
N LEU A 40 -7.19 -8.87 7.99
CA LEU A 40 -8.58 -8.78 8.40
C LEU A 40 -8.63 -8.51 9.89
N HIS A 41 -9.24 -7.40 10.27
CA HIS A 41 -9.39 -6.97 11.65
C HIS A 41 -10.84 -7.10 12.11
N GLN A 42 -11.04 -7.43 13.39
CA GLN A 42 -12.37 -7.49 14.01
C GLN A 42 -13.09 -6.14 13.88
N THR A 43 -14.42 -6.13 13.96
CA THR A 43 -15.24 -4.91 13.79
C THR A 43 -15.41 -4.07 15.06
N THR A 44 -14.93 -4.57 16.19
CA THR A 44 -15.08 -3.90 17.49
C THR A 44 -13.71 -3.60 18.10
N PRO A 45 -13.52 -2.44 18.74
CA PRO A 45 -12.29 -2.12 19.47
C PRO A 45 -11.87 -3.25 20.43
N PRO A 46 -10.59 -3.63 20.47
CA PRO A 46 -9.43 -2.96 19.88
C PRO A 46 -9.12 -3.42 18.44
N TYR A 47 -10.13 -3.85 17.67
CA TYR A 47 -10.00 -4.26 16.26
C TYR A 47 -8.89 -5.29 16.04
N ALA A 48 -8.88 -6.33 16.89
CA ALA A 48 -7.81 -7.33 16.89
C ALA A 48 -7.61 -7.96 15.50
N LEU A 49 -6.36 -8.21 15.14
CA LEU A 49 -6.00 -8.95 13.93
C LEU A 49 -6.59 -10.36 13.98
N ALA A 50 -7.37 -10.73 12.96
CA ALA A 50 -7.99 -12.04 12.82
C ALA A 50 -7.22 -12.93 11.83
N PHE A 51 -6.83 -12.35 10.69
CA PHE A 51 -6.11 -13.06 9.62
C PHE A 51 -5.13 -12.11 8.95
N SER A 52 -3.97 -12.62 8.53
CA SER A 52 -2.97 -11.87 7.76
C SER A 52 -2.40 -12.77 6.66
N VAL A 53 -2.05 -12.18 5.52
CA VAL A 53 -1.37 -12.87 4.43
C VAL A 53 -0.49 -11.91 3.65
N ASN A 54 0.69 -12.37 3.22
CA ASN A 54 1.48 -11.66 2.22
C ASN A 54 1.16 -12.22 0.82
N LYS A 55 0.93 -11.34 -0.15
CA LYS A 55 0.56 -11.68 -1.53
C LYS A 55 1.28 -10.81 -2.54
N ILE A 56 1.54 -11.40 -3.71
CA ILE A 56 2.02 -10.65 -4.87
C ILE A 56 0.95 -9.64 -5.30
N TRP A 57 1.43 -8.42 -5.52
CA TRP A 57 0.68 -7.29 -6.03
C TRP A 57 1.02 -7.07 -7.50
N GLN A 58 0.01 -7.16 -8.35
CA GLN A 58 0.17 -7.02 -9.80
C GLN A 58 0.22 -5.53 -10.19
N THR A 59 0.91 -5.23 -11.28
CA THR A 59 1.04 -3.90 -11.89
C THR A 59 -0.30 -3.26 -12.27
N ASN A 60 -1.35 -4.04 -12.51
CA ASN A 60 -2.71 -3.54 -12.74
C ASN A 60 -3.49 -3.18 -11.45
N GLY A 61 -2.82 -3.25 -10.30
CA GLY A 61 -3.35 -2.96 -8.98
C GLY A 61 -4.00 -4.14 -8.27
N THR A 62 -4.12 -5.31 -8.89
CA THR A 62 -4.88 -6.43 -8.30
C THR A 62 -4.03 -7.34 -7.42
N ILE A 63 -4.65 -7.81 -6.33
CA ILE A 63 -4.12 -8.80 -5.41
C ILE A 63 -5.19 -9.88 -5.22
N LEU A 64 -4.79 -11.14 -5.35
CA LEU A 64 -5.69 -12.28 -5.16
C LEU A 64 -5.41 -12.99 -3.83
N TRP A 65 -6.40 -12.94 -2.95
CA TRP A 65 -6.37 -13.62 -1.66
C TRP A 65 -7.41 -14.74 -1.59
N LYS A 66 -6.94 -15.99 -1.51
CA LYS A 66 -7.76 -17.12 -1.08
C LYS A 66 -8.05 -17.03 0.42
N LEU A 67 -9.27 -16.59 0.76
CA LEU A 67 -9.71 -16.41 2.14
C LEU A 67 -9.71 -17.74 2.92
N PRO A 68 -9.29 -17.75 4.19
CA PRO A 68 -9.44 -18.91 5.07
C PRO A 68 -10.91 -19.27 5.26
N PRO A 69 -11.30 -20.57 5.27
CA PRO A 69 -12.69 -20.96 5.49
C PRO A 69 -13.30 -20.41 6.79
N ALA A 70 -12.49 -20.20 7.83
CA ALA A 70 -12.92 -19.65 9.11
C ALA A 70 -13.29 -18.15 9.05
N SER A 71 -12.94 -17.44 7.97
CA SER A 71 -13.30 -16.02 7.82
C SER A 71 -14.71 -15.83 7.24
N TYR A 72 -15.37 -16.88 6.72
CA TYR A 72 -16.66 -16.73 6.07
C TYR A 72 -17.80 -16.43 7.06
N ASN A 73 -18.79 -15.68 6.59
CA ASN A 73 -20.00 -15.23 7.30
C ASN A 73 -19.73 -14.28 8.48
N SER A 74 -18.54 -13.68 8.52
CA SER A 74 -18.16 -12.64 9.48
C SER A 74 -17.77 -11.36 8.75
N GLY A 75 -17.98 -10.22 9.41
CA GLY A 75 -17.52 -8.91 8.97
C GLY A 75 -16.13 -8.60 9.50
N TYR A 76 -15.28 -8.01 8.67
CA TYR A 76 -13.93 -7.56 9.05
C TYR A 76 -13.60 -6.24 8.37
N TYR A 77 -12.82 -5.39 9.03
CA TYR A 77 -12.07 -4.38 8.30
C TYR A 77 -10.97 -5.06 7.49
N LEU A 78 -10.82 -4.66 6.23
CA LEU A 78 -9.67 -5.03 5.41
C LEU A 78 -8.60 -3.97 5.59
N VAL A 79 -7.40 -4.39 5.95
CA VAL A 79 -6.24 -3.51 6.10
C VAL A 79 -5.17 -3.93 5.10
N VAL A 80 -4.52 -2.94 4.51
CA VAL A 80 -3.41 -3.10 3.57
C VAL A 80 -2.17 -2.45 4.17
N ARG A 81 -1.06 -3.19 4.14
CA ARG A 81 0.24 -2.78 4.65
C ARG A 81 1.33 -3.15 3.64
N HIS A 82 2.14 -2.17 3.32
CA HIS A 82 3.29 -2.30 2.44
C HIS A 82 4.54 -1.74 3.13
N ARG A 83 5.73 -2.15 2.70
CA ARG A 83 7.01 -1.71 3.26
C ARG A 83 7.29 -0.20 3.13
N ASN A 84 6.61 0.49 2.22
CA ASN A 84 6.83 1.91 1.96
C ASN A 84 5.53 2.72 1.84
N MET A 85 4.40 2.14 2.29
CA MET A 85 3.10 2.81 2.26
C MET A 85 2.50 2.93 3.63
N LEU A 86 1.70 3.97 3.76
CA LEU A 86 0.88 4.21 4.93
C LEU A 86 -0.19 3.11 5.06
N GLU A 87 -0.31 2.54 6.25
CA GLU A 87 -1.39 1.59 6.55
C GLU A 87 -2.75 2.20 6.19
N THR A 88 -3.56 1.44 5.44
CA THR A 88 -4.89 1.89 5.04
C THR A 88 -5.96 0.86 5.36
N TRP A 89 -7.06 1.32 5.94
CA TRP A 89 -8.22 0.51 6.31
C TRP A 89 -9.36 0.68 5.31
N SER A 90 -10.18 -0.36 5.13
CA SER A 90 -11.46 -0.24 4.44
C SER A 90 -12.38 0.72 5.18
N GLN A 91 -13.13 1.56 4.45
CA GLN A 91 -14.04 2.54 5.06
C GLN A 91 -15.07 1.88 6.00
N ASN A 92 -15.54 0.69 5.67
CA ASN A 92 -16.48 -0.08 6.47
C ASN A 92 -16.01 -1.54 6.57
N PRO A 93 -16.49 -2.30 7.58
CA PRO A 93 -16.33 -3.74 7.59
C PRO A 93 -16.97 -4.41 6.37
N ILE A 94 -16.31 -5.43 5.86
CA ILE A 94 -16.72 -6.23 4.71
C ILE A 94 -17.16 -7.60 5.21
N THR A 95 -18.41 -7.98 4.94
CA THR A 95 -18.91 -9.33 5.24
C THR A 95 -18.42 -10.31 4.20
N LEU A 96 -17.68 -11.33 4.62
CA LEU A 96 -17.06 -12.30 3.72
C LEU A 96 -17.98 -13.50 3.48
N THR A 97 -18.76 -13.51 2.40
CA THR A 97 -19.73 -14.59 2.11
C THR A 97 -19.36 -15.44 0.89
N GLY A 98 -18.20 -15.19 0.27
CA GLY A 98 -17.74 -15.90 -0.92
C GLY A 98 -16.60 -15.17 -1.63
N PHE A 99 -16.65 -15.11 -2.96
CA PHE A 99 -15.75 -14.26 -3.73
C PHE A 99 -16.21 -12.80 -3.60
N ILE A 100 -15.38 -11.99 -2.94
CA ILE A 100 -15.60 -10.56 -2.74
C ILE A 100 -14.54 -9.79 -3.54
N GLN A 101 -14.95 -8.68 -4.14
CA GLN A 101 -14.06 -7.69 -4.72
C GLN A 101 -14.10 -6.44 -3.84
N TYR A 102 -12.93 -5.92 -3.48
CA TYR A 102 -12.80 -4.64 -2.79
C TYR A 102 -11.83 -3.75 -3.56
N ASN A 103 -12.24 -2.53 -3.89
CA ASN A 103 -11.45 -1.64 -4.71
C ASN A 103 -11.20 -0.34 -3.94
N PHE A 104 -9.96 -0.13 -3.50
CA PHE A 104 -9.51 1.12 -2.88
C PHE A 104 -9.34 2.24 -3.91
N SER A 105 -9.21 1.92 -5.20
CA SER A 105 -8.77 2.88 -6.22
C SER A 105 -9.88 3.61 -6.97
N ASN A 106 -11.17 3.25 -6.81
CA ASN A 106 -12.26 3.84 -7.60
C ASN A 106 -13.10 4.89 -6.87
N ALA A 107 -12.86 5.10 -5.58
CA ALA A 107 -13.47 6.17 -4.80
C ALA A 107 -12.67 6.39 -3.50
N ALA A 108 -12.40 7.65 -3.15
CA ALA A 108 -11.76 7.98 -1.86
C ALA A 108 -12.53 7.39 -0.67
N SER A 109 -13.86 7.31 -0.75
CA SER A 109 -14.73 6.76 0.30
C SER A 109 -14.60 5.24 0.50
N ASN A 110 -13.67 4.57 -0.18
CA ASN A 110 -13.35 3.16 0.08
C ASN A 110 -12.16 3.00 1.03
N ALA A 111 -11.34 4.02 1.24
CA ALA A 111 -10.42 4.08 2.37
C ALA A 111 -11.07 4.79 3.55
N PHE A 112 -10.76 4.32 4.76
CA PHE A 112 -11.21 4.95 5.98
C PHE A 112 -10.74 6.41 6.04
N GLY A 113 -11.68 7.32 6.34
CA GLY A 113 -11.40 8.75 6.38
C GLY A 113 -11.11 9.39 5.02
N SER A 114 -11.30 8.66 3.91
CA SER A 114 -10.87 9.11 2.58
C SER A 114 -9.38 9.44 2.50
N ASN A 115 -8.57 8.70 3.26
CA ASN A 115 -7.14 8.93 3.41
C ASN A 115 -6.31 8.37 2.24
N GLN A 116 -6.48 8.98 1.07
CA GLN A 116 -5.85 8.60 -0.21
C GLN A 116 -5.56 9.83 -1.06
N LEU A 117 -4.76 9.66 -2.12
CA LEU A 117 -4.48 10.69 -3.11
C LEU A 117 -5.15 10.35 -4.45
N GLU A 118 -5.80 11.33 -5.08
CA GLU A 118 -6.31 11.18 -6.45
C GLU A 118 -5.17 11.38 -7.45
N MET A 119 -4.82 10.33 -8.20
CA MET A 119 -3.71 10.32 -9.17
C MET A 119 -4.17 10.73 -10.56
N GLU A 120 -5.39 10.34 -10.93
CA GLU A 120 -6.10 10.71 -12.16
C GLU A 120 -7.59 10.86 -11.81
N PRO A 121 -8.40 11.57 -12.61
CA PRO A 121 -9.83 11.72 -12.34
C PRO A 121 -10.53 10.37 -12.06
N GLY A 122 -10.96 10.17 -10.81
CA GLY A 122 -11.62 8.95 -10.33
C GLY A 122 -10.70 7.77 -10.01
N ILE A 123 -9.37 7.94 -10.05
CA ILE A 123 -8.38 6.92 -9.66
C ILE A 123 -7.59 7.39 -8.44
N TYR A 124 -7.67 6.60 -7.38
CA TYR A 124 -7.07 6.89 -6.08
C TYR A 124 -5.93 5.91 -5.78
N ALA A 125 -4.86 6.41 -5.19
CA ALA A 125 -3.74 5.64 -4.70
C ALA A 125 -3.52 5.87 -3.20
N LEU A 126 -2.92 4.88 -2.56
CA LEU A 126 -2.56 4.95 -1.14
C LEU A 126 -1.25 5.72 -1.00
N TYR A 127 -1.14 6.49 0.08
CA TYR A 127 0.04 7.30 0.33
C TYR A 127 1.29 6.44 0.56
N SER A 128 2.40 6.88 -0.02
CA SER A 128 3.75 6.30 0.19
C SER A 128 4.54 7.14 1.21
N GLY A 129 5.62 6.59 1.75
CA GLY A 129 6.62 7.35 2.51
C GLY A 129 6.74 7.00 4.00
N ASP A 130 5.83 6.22 4.57
CA ASP A 130 5.94 5.70 5.95
C ASP A 130 6.80 4.42 5.92
N VAL A 131 8.13 4.55 5.99
CA VAL A 131 9.08 3.43 5.89
C VAL A 131 9.41 2.82 7.22
N ASN A 132 9.34 3.63 8.28
CA ASN A 132 9.57 3.16 9.63
C ASN A 132 8.31 2.46 10.21
N GLN A 133 7.17 2.57 9.52
CA GLN A 133 5.89 1.92 9.80
C GLN A 133 5.28 2.39 11.13
N ASP A 134 5.48 3.65 11.51
CA ASP A 134 4.95 4.27 12.73
C ASP A 134 3.56 4.91 12.54
N GLY A 135 3.06 4.92 11.30
CA GLY A 135 1.74 5.41 10.94
C GLY A 135 1.70 6.90 10.61
N VAL A 136 2.83 7.57 10.45
CA VAL A 136 2.91 8.96 10.00
C VAL A 136 4.06 9.10 9.00
N VAL A 137 3.84 9.82 7.90
CA VAL A 137 4.92 10.20 6.99
C VAL A 137 5.60 11.44 7.54
N ASP A 138 6.77 11.29 8.17
CA ASP A 138 7.48 12.38 8.81
C ASP A 138 9.01 12.30 8.76
N GLY A 139 9.69 13.25 9.41
CA GLY A 139 11.15 13.34 9.39
C GLY A 139 11.90 12.13 9.97
N LEU A 140 11.23 11.19 10.65
CA LEU A 140 11.81 9.93 11.06
C LEU A 140 11.98 8.99 9.86
N ASP A 141 11.04 8.96 8.91
CA ASP A 141 11.18 8.24 7.64
C ASP A 141 12.31 8.79 6.77
N PHE A 142 12.49 10.11 6.81
CA PHE A 142 13.55 10.78 6.06
C PHE A 142 14.95 10.27 6.45
N ASN A 143 15.18 9.91 7.71
CA ASN A 143 16.49 9.42 8.14
C ASN A 143 16.86 8.08 7.47
N ASP A 144 15.87 7.21 7.24
CA ASP A 144 16.08 5.93 6.56
C ASP A 144 16.39 6.17 5.08
N TRP A 145 15.60 7.03 4.42
CA TRP A 145 15.88 7.43 3.03
C TRP A 145 17.23 8.14 2.87
N GLU A 146 17.57 9.09 3.74
CA GLU A 146 18.83 9.85 3.67
C GLU A 146 20.04 8.92 3.84
N THR A 147 19.94 7.93 4.73
CA THR A 147 20.97 6.92 4.93
C THR A 147 21.19 6.09 3.66
N ASP A 148 20.11 5.61 3.05
CA ASP A 148 20.18 4.77 1.86
C ASP A 148 20.64 5.55 0.63
N ASN A 149 20.14 6.77 0.42
CA ASN A 149 20.56 7.68 -0.65
C ASN A 149 22.06 8.02 -0.54
N ASN A 150 22.56 8.35 0.66
CA ASN A 150 23.99 8.63 0.87
C ASN A 150 24.90 7.42 0.61
N ASN A 151 24.35 6.21 0.75
CA ASN A 151 25.04 4.95 0.46
C ASN A 151 24.86 4.49 -1.00
N PHE A 152 24.14 5.26 -1.84
CA PHE A 152 23.78 4.87 -3.21
C PHE A 152 23.11 3.49 -3.25
N ALA A 153 22.20 3.25 -2.30
CA ALA A 153 21.50 1.98 -2.19
C ALA A 153 20.70 1.66 -3.46
N ALA A 154 20.71 0.39 -3.85
CA ALA A 154 19.97 -0.10 -5.00
C ALA A 154 19.47 -1.52 -4.73
N GLY A 155 18.30 -1.86 -5.27
CA GLY A 155 17.61 -3.14 -5.04
C GLY A 155 16.43 -3.00 -4.08
N PHE A 156 16.18 -4.02 -3.25
CA PHE A 156 14.97 -4.11 -2.42
C PHE A 156 15.04 -3.24 -1.15
N PHE A 157 14.85 -1.94 -1.31
CA PHE A 157 14.81 -0.98 -0.19
C PHE A 157 13.39 -0.41 -0.02
N SER A 158 12.97 -0.17 1.22
CA SER A 158 11.69 0.49 1.52
C SER A 158 11.72 1.98 1.20
N SER A 159 12.90 2.60 1.26
CA SER A 159 13.17 3.99 0.92
C SER A 159 13.13 4.28 -0.59
N ASP A 160 13.15 3.25 -1.46
CA ASP A 160 12.87 3.37 -2.89
C ASP A 160 11.36 3.58 -3.07
N PHE A 161 10.94 4.84 -3.06
CA PHE A 161 9.54 5.26 -3.08
C PHE A 161 8.94 5.18 -4.47
N ASN A 162 9.72 5.42 -5.51
CA ASN A 162 9.24 5.34 -6.88
C ASN A 162 9.32 3.91 -7.47
N GLY A 163 10.08 3.02 -6.82
CA GLY A 163 10.23 1.61 -7.20
C GLY A 163 11.09 1.40 -8.45
N ASP A 164 12.01 2.31 -8.76
CA ASP A 164 12.87 2.24 -9.95
C ASP A 164 14.14 1.41 -9.75
N GLY A 165 14.40 0.97 -8.52
CA GLY A 165 15.52 0.13 -8.17
C GLY A 165 16.69 0.85 -7.53
N ILE A 166 16.64 2.17 -7.37
CA ILE A 166 17.71 2.99 -6.78
C ILE A 166 17.08 3.97 -5.80
N VAL A 167 17.70 4.13 -4.63
CA VAL A 167 17.29 5.16 -3.67
C VAL A 167 17.99 6.47 -4.03
N ASP A 168 17.24 7.45 -4.56
CA ASP A 168 17.77 8.72 -5.01
C ASP A 168 16.82 9.93 -4.83
N GLY A 169 17.22 11.10 -5.31
CA GLY A 169 16.47 12.35 -5.17
C GLY A 169 15.07 12.35 -5.80
N LEU A 170 14.74 11.41 -6.68
CA LEU A 170 13.40 11.28 -7.27
C LEU A 170 12.38 10.70 -6.28
N ASP A 171 12.82 9.87 -5.34
CA ASP A 171 11.98 9.37 -4.26
C ASP A 171 11.45 10.52 -3.39
N PHE A 172 12.28 11.54 -3.17
CA PHE A 172 11.94 12.70 -2.35
C PHE A 172 10.72 13.46 -2.88
N LEU A 173 10.47 13.42 -4.19
CA LEU A 173 9.29 14.05 -4.83
C LEU A 173 7.96 13.40 -4.40
N ILE A 174 8.01 12.15 -3.91
CA ILE A 174 6.85 11.42 -3.40
C ILE A 174 6.67 11.69 -1.90
N TRP A 175 7.77 11.65 -1.13
CA TRP A 175 7.73 11.78 0.33
C TRP A 175 7.45 13.23 0.79
N GLU A 176 8.10 14.24 0.19
CA GLU A 176 8.03 15.62 0.67
C GLU A 176 6.58 16.18 0.74
N PRO A 177 5.73 16.00 -0.29
CA PRO A 177 4.35 16.46 -0.21
C PRO A 177 3.56 15.79 0.92
N ASN A 178 3.83 14.51 1.21
CA ASN A 178 3.11 13.78 2.24
C ASN A 178 3.54 14.24 3.64
N ASN A 179 4.84 14.42 3.86
CA ASN A 179 5.38 15.00 5.10
C ASN A 179 4.83 16.42 5.34
N ASN A 180 4.84 17.28 4.32
CA ASN A 180 4.36 18.66 4.45
C ASN A 180 2.85 18.75 4.75
N ASN A 181 2.09 17.73 4.37
CA ASN A 181 0.65 17.63 4.65
C ASN A 181 0.33 16.82 5.91
N PHE A 182 1.35 16.36 6.67
CA PHE A 182 1.18 15.54 7.88
C PHE A 182 0.32 14.30 7.62
N ILE A 183 0.56 13.64 6.49
CA ILE A 183 -0.18 12.43 6.12
C ILE A 183 0.13 11.34 7.15
N GLY A 184 -0.91 10.80 7.77
CA GLY A 184 -0.82 9.74 8.75
C GLY A 184 -2.01 8.79 8.65
N THR A 185 -1.88 7.63 9.28
CA THR A 185 -2.89 6.57 9.26
C THR A 185 -4.18 7.08 9.89
N VAL A 186 -5.30 6.76 9.23
CA VAL A 186 -6.64 6.97 9.79
C VAL A 186 -7.30 5.61 9.94
N THR A 187 -7.59 5.22 11.17
CA THR A 187 -8.22 3.94 11.53
C THR A 187 -9.58 4.14 12.20
N PRO A 188 -10.44 3.09 12.25
CA PRO A 188 -11.72 3.10 12.95
C PRO A 188 -11.66 3.35 14.46
#